data_AF-A0A383B840-F1
#
_entry.id   AF-A0A383B840-F1
#
_cell.length_a   1.000
_cell.length_b   1.000
_cell.length_c   1.000
_cell.angle_alpha   90.00
_cell.angle_beta   90.00
_cell.angle_gamma   90.00
#
_symmetry.space_group_name_H-M   'P 1'
#
loop_
_entity.id
_entity.type
_entity.pdbx_description
1 polymer ?
#
loop_
_entity_poly.entity_id
_entity_poly.type
_entity_poly.pdbx_seq_one_letter_code
_entity_poly.pdbx_strand_id
1 'polypeptide(L)' 'MKYQFLLITFLLFYAGCGKEKKYLDHLIQKGEIHFKNLRQLTFSGENAEAYFSADGEKLIFQAHDGDSLC' A
#
# COMPACT_ATOMS: atom_id res chain seq x y z
N MET A 1 19.59 -17.75 -38.17
CA MET A 1 20.16 -16.65 -37.36
C MET A 1 19.36 -15.34 -37.44
N LYS A 2 18.84 -14.91 -38.61
CA LYS A 2 18.04 -13.67 -38.73
C LYS A 2 16.69 -13.70 -37.96
N TYR A 3 16.05 -14.86 -37.91
CA TYR A 3 14.78 -15.04 -37.18
C TYR A 3 14.93 -15.17 -35.66
N GLN A 4 16.14 -15.41 -35.15
CA GLN A 4 16.38 -15.58 -33.71
C GLN A 4 16.30 -14.25 -32.96
N PHE A 5 16.81 -13.17 -33.57
CA PHE A 5 16.68 -11.80 -33.04
C PHE A 5 15.22 -11.32 -33.05
N LEU A 6 14.44 -11.72 -34.06
CA LEU A 6 13.00 -11.42 -34.17
C LEU A 6 12.16 -12.13 -33.10
N LEU A 7 12.56 -13.34 -32.70
CA LEU A 7 11.88 -14.10 -31.64
C LEU A 7 12.18 -13.53 -30.25
N ILE A 8 13.41 -13.06 -30.02
CA ILE A 8 13.84 -12.48 -28.74
C ILE A 8 13.19 -11.10 -28.50
N THR A 9 13.03 -10.27 -29.54
CA THR A 9 12.32 -8.98 -29.41
C THR A 9 10.82 -9.14 -29.14
N PHE A 10 10.20 -10.18 -29.70
CA PHE A 10 8.80 -10.50 -29.43
C PHE A 10 8.59 -10.97 -27.97
N LEU A 11 9.50 -11.79 -27.44
CA LEU A 11 9.47 -12.24 -26.04
C LEU A 11 9.63 -11.10 -25.02
N LEU A 12 10.47 -10.11 -25.32
CA LEU A 12 10.67 -8.94 -24.45
C LEU A 12 9.45 -8.00 -24.42
N PHE A 13 8.65 -7.96 -25.48
CA PHE A 13 7.42 -7.15 -25.55
C PHE A 13 6.27 -7.71 -24.68
N TYR A 14 6.20 -9.04 -24.52
CA TYR A 14 5.14 -9.68 -23.72
C TYR A 14 5.45 -9.78 -22.21
N ALA A 15 6.70 -9.52 -21.80
CA ALA A 15 7.07 -9.53 -20.39
C ALA A 15 6.67 -8.24 -19.62
N GLY A 16 6.19 -7.21 -20.33
CA GLY A 16 5.80 -5.93 -19.75
C GLY A 16 4.34 -5.87 -19.29
N CYS A 17 3.88 -6.80 -18.44
CA CYS A 17 2.57 -6.69 -17.78
C CYS A 17 2.79 -6.48 -16.28
N GLY A 18 2.92 -5.22 -15.88
CA GLY A 18 2.84 -4.85 -14.46
C GLY A 18 1.40 -5.03 -13.98
N LYS A 19 1.16 -5.93 -13.03
CA LYS A 19 -0.17 -6.08 -12.42
C LYS A 19 -0.52 -4.80 -11.66
N GLU A 20 -1.65 -4.20 -11.99
CA GLU A 20 -2.22 -3.10 -11.22
C GLU A 20 -2.61 -3.62 -9.82
N LYS A 21 -2.07 -3.02 -8.75
CA LYS A 21 -2.48 -3.35 -7.38
C LYS A 21 -3.89 -2.80 -7.15
N LYS A 22 -4.88 -3.66 -7.30
CA LYS A 22 -6.28 -3.35 -6.97
C LYS A 22 -6.45 -3.37 -5.45
N TYR A 23 -6.34 -2.22 -4.80
CA TYR A 23 -6.70 -2.08 -3.40
C TYR A 23 -8.20 -2.27 -3.22
N LEU A 24 -8.60 -2.93 -2.12
CA LEU A 24 -9.98 -3.29 -1.86
C LEU A 24 -10.75 -2.06 -1.36
N ASP A 25 -11.35 -1.34 -2.30
CA ASP A 25 -12.05 -0.05 -2.16
C ASP A 25 -13.31 -0.08 -1.25
N HIS A 26 -13.60 -1.19 -0.58
CA HIS A 26 -14.83 -1.37 0.19
C HIS A 26 -14.93 -0.49 1.45
N LEU A 27 -13.80 0.00 1.96
CA LEU A 27 -13.75 0.92 3.10
C LEU A 27 -13.88 2.39 2.67
N ILE A 28 -13.74 2.68 1.37
CA ILE A 28 -13.81 4.03 0.82
C ILE A 28 -15.26 4.32 0.43
N GLN A 29 -15.86 5.31 1.07
CA GLN A 29 -17.23 5.73 0.81
C GLN A 29 -17.31 6.68 -0.38
N LYS A 30 -18.48 6.73 -1.02
CA LYS A 30 -18.72 7.62 -2.15
C LYS A 30 -18.55 9.08 -1.71
N GLY A 31 -17.59 9.78 -2.32
CA GLY A 31 -17.29 11.20 -2.07
C GLY A 31 -16.00 11.44 -1.26
N GLU A 32 -15.38 10.40 -0.71
CA GLU A 32 -14.10 10.51 -0.04
C GLU A 32 -12.95 10.58 -1.07
N ILE A 33 -12.56 11.80 -1.44
CA ILE A 33 -11.59 12.04 -2.54
C ILE A 33 -10.18 12.46 -2.07
N HIS A 34 -9.95 12.57 -0.76
CA HIS A 34 -8.74 13.17 -0.19
C HIS A 34 -7.68 12.15 0.27
N PHE A 35 -7.54 11.01 -0.41
CA PHE A 35 -6.61 9.95 -0.02
C PHE A 35 -5.22 10.03 -0.66
N LYS A 36 -4.94 11.08 -1.45
CA LYS A 36 -3.70 11.20 -2.24
C LYS A 36 -2.42 11.02 -1.41
N ASN A 37 -2.44 11.45 -0.15
CA ASN A 37 -1.26 11.45 0.74
C ASN A 37 -1.44 10.52 1.96
N LEU A 38 -2.29 9.48 1.85
CA LEU A 38 -2.48 8.52 2.93
C LEU A 38 -1.23 7.61 3.06
N ARG A 39 -0.68 7.47 4.26
CA ARG A 39 0.44 6.57 4.56
C ARG A 39 0.11 5.70 5.76
N GLN A 40 0.14 4.38 5.58
CA GLN A 40 0.05 3.42 6.67
C GLN A 40 1.36 3.39 7.47
N LEU A 41 1.28 3.53 8.80
CA LEU A 41 2.44 3.55 9.70
C LEU A 41 2.64 2.24 10.48
N THR A 42 1.58 1.47 10.69
CA THR A 42 1.58 0.20 11.43
C THR A 42 0.84 -0.89 10.64
N PHE A 43 1.18 -2.16 10.87
CA PHE A 43 0.63 -3.31 10.13
C PHE A 43 -0.16 -4.29 11.00
N SER A 44 -0.26 -4.00 12.30
CA SER A 44 -0.88 -4.83 13.32
C SER A 44 -1.50 -3.95 14.40
N GLY A 45 -2.29 -4.58 15.25
CA GLY A 45 -2.90 -4.01 16.44
C GLY A 45 -4.31 -3.48 16.22
N GLU A 46 -5.05 -3.39 17.31
CA GLU A 46 -6.42 -2.87 17.38
C GLU A 46 -6.52 -1.68 18.33
N ASN A 47 -7.58 -0.90 18.19
CA ASN A 47 -7.90 0.29 19.01
C ASN A 47 -6.71 1.27 19.12
N ALA A 48 -6.01 1.50 18.01
CA ALA A 48 -4.81 2.32 18.02
C ALA A 48 -5.12 3.81 18.23
N GLU A 49 -4.36 4.44 19.13
CA GLU A 49 -4.38 5.89 19.37
C GLU A 49 -2.99 6.47 19.12
N ALA A 50 -2.90 7.65 18.48
CA ALA A 50 -1.63 8.28 18.17
C ALA A 50 -1.70 9.81 18.27
N TYR A 51 -0.56 10.42 18.63
CA TYR A 51 -0.40 11.86 18.77
C TYR A 51 0.90 12.31 18.12
N PHE A 52 0.86 13.43 17.41
CA PHE A 52 2.05 14.09 16.89
C PHE A 52 2.63 15.06 17.91
N SER A 53 3.96 15.25 17.86
CA SER A 53 4.60 16.40 18.51
C SER A 53 4.10 17.71 17.90
N ALA A 54 4.26 18.81 18.63
CA ALA A 54 3.77 20.12 18.18
C ALA A 54 4.38 20.58 16.83
N ASP A 55 5.61 20.16 16.53
CA ASP A 55 6.31 20.40 15.27
C ASP A 55 5.97 19.38 14.16
N GLY A 56 5.23 18.32 14.49
CA GLY A 56 4.87 17.24 13.57
C GLY A 56 6.02 16.29 13.19
N GLU A 57 7.20 16.43 13.78
CA GLU A 57 8.37 15.61 13.41
C GLU A 57 8.38 14.22 14.07
N LYS A 58 7.63 14.06 15.17
CA LYS A 58 7.57 12.81 15.95
C LYS A 58 6.13 12.39 16.18
N LEU A 59 5.95 11.09 16.37
CA LEU A 59 4.67 10.48 16.69
C LEU A 59 4.86 9.48 17.83
N ILE A 60 3.96 9.55 18.81
CA ILE A 60 3.75 8.48 19.80
C ILE A 60 2.48 7.72 19.41
N PHE A 61 2.47 6.42 19.57
CA PHE A 61 1.27 5.61 19.36
C PHE A 61 1.18 4.49 20.40
N GLN A 62 -0.05 4.10 20.68
CA GLN A 62 -0.38 2.92 21.44
C GLN A 62 -1.30 2.05 20.58
N ALA A 63 -1.05 0.74 20.58
CA ALA A 63 -1.90 -0.24 19.96
C ALA A 63 -1.90 -1.51 20.83
N HIS A 64 -2.95 -2.32 20.71
CA HIS A 64 -3.03 -3.63 21.34
C HIS A 64 -2.83 -4.71 20.29
N ASP A 65 -1.89 -5.65 20.49
CA ASP A 65 -1.55 -6.66 19.47
C ASP A 65 -2.59 -7.81 19.33
N GLY A 66 -3.78 -7.67 19.93
CA GLY A 66 -4.95 -8.53 19.67
C GLY A 66 -4.86 -9.98 20.17
N ASP A 67 -3.68 -10.44 20.60
CA ASP A 67 -3.44 -11.84 21.01
C ASP A 67 -3.81 -12.14 22.47
N SER A 68 -4.14 -11.13 23.29
CA SER A 68 -4.64 -11.33 24.65
C SER A 68 -5.98 -10.63 24.84
N LEU A 69 -6.91 -11.31 25.53
CA LEU A 69 -8.10 -10.67 26.09
C LEU A 69 -7.65 -9.50 26.98
N CYS A 70 -8.23 -8.34 26.74
CA CYS A 70 -7.96 -7.07 27.41
C CYS A 70 -7.75 -7.18 28.92
#